data_AF-A0A5C3MLX8-F1
#
_entry.id   AF-A0A5C3MLX8-F1
#
_cell.length_a   1.000
_cell.length_b   1.000
_cell.length_c   1.000
_cell.angle_alpha   90.00
_cell.angle_beta   90.00
_cell.angle_gamma   90.00
#
_symmetry.space_group_name_H-M   'P 1'
#
loop_
_entity.id
_entity.type
_entity.pdbx_description
1 polymer ?
#
loop_
_entity_poly.entity_id
_entity_poly.type
_entity_poly.pdbx_seq_one_letter_code
_entity_poly.pdbx_strand_id
1 'polypeptide(L)'
;MILHSKSVKSTSPVTLSSLPDEVLVKIIDDLQPISLYILSLLTKRFHYFCLPIFFLRHDIQDPSFEATFTIPPGPSSSSLQPQHTLQSTTSAVKHFDVLAALHIALFVKSIQKLSITFPHPCIHAKRMINFLRRVRKLVNKLSFVGEVTFIHSSPFYDSEYFEAYSELDGIQVASSMRDMAREFGILADTLMRKSCSAVTLGGTAAQSSTYKYWCRTPRTALGWPVSIFKLLTYRIRSRNTMLSGRGWEFIVSDQREMELIRQTISPASHTTQSTLCTLIIEDASNLFFPPFSSWTFGILQSASITNLTISNILLDGFMWKLILPAISKAVPALRTCTITKCCFIYVEHMLRFISEISTVASLTLRQVVGLENVPQGASIFWAPSNINLMPELTFISAPLDWLLKILRGNQKRPALEHIQIQPLMSHLVWVHFEAISIALPGLIRRINEISNPNPVMISFLTPEKYSFQIITPIIYPTCFASQFTPTDLEEEVSSPYITPFGIADAYRWKKYYNTSRGVLDFVQEVKVTLPASVESETGIEQKLLLDWIRLFPFIKRLDISTNPESMESIKIFLDTLSTSEFSYLSSVFIDSVVHTKRSQDCQWQPALG
;
A
#
# COMPACT_ATOMS: atom_id res chain seq x y z
N MET A 1 -79.39 -50.24 -18.04
CA MET A 1 -78.13 -50.64 -17.39
C MET A 1 -77.10 -49.56 -17.73
N ILE A 2 -76.97 -48.55 -16.86
CA ILE A 2 -76.13 -47.36 -17.07
C ILE A 2 -74.78 -47.62 -16.41
N LEU A 3 -73.74 -47.81 -17.22
CA LEU A 3 -72.36 -47.92 -16.74
C LEU A 3 -71.86 -46.52 -16.37
N HIS A 4 -71.88 -46.20 -15.07
CA HIS A 4 -71.11 -45.07 -14.53
C HIS A 4 -69.62 -45.37 -14.72
N SER A 5 -69.00 -44.75 -15.73
CA SER A 5 -67.55 -44.65 -15.82
C SER A 5 -67.06 -43.80 -14.64
N LYS A 6 -66.40 -44.46 -13.68
CA LYS A 6 -65.68 -43.76 -12.62
C LYS A 6 -64.59 -42.92 -13.30
N SER A 7 -64.77 -41.60 -13.28
CA SER A 7 -63.75 -40.62 -13.66
C SER A 7 -62.46 -40.94 -12.89
N VAL A 8 -61.48 -41.49 -13.61
CA VAL A 8 -60.11 -41.64 -13.11
C VAL A 8 -59.64 -40.22 -12.83
N LYS A 9 -59.48 -39.88 -11.54
CA LYS A 9 -58.88 -38.61 -11.13
C LYS A 9 -57.52 -38.52 -11.82
N SER A 10 -57.45 -37.70 -12.86
CA SER A 10 -56.22 -37.29 -13.52
C SER A 10 -55.30 -36.75 -12.42
N THR A 11 -54.35 -37.57 -11.99
CA THR A 11 -53.27 -37.13 -11.13
C THR A 11 -52.49 -36.12 -11.94
N SER A 12 -52.53 -34.85 -11.53
CA SER A 12 -51.74 -33.79 -12.17
C SER A 12 -50.29 -34.27 -12.32
N PRO A 13 -49.66 -34.07 -13.48
CA PRO A 13 -48.29 -34.51 -13.70
C PRO A 13 -47.40 -33.95 -12.60
N VAL A 14 -46.64 -34.83 -11.93
CA VAL A 14 -45.68 -34.43 -10.88
C VAL A 14 -44.63 -33.54 -11.54
N THR A 15 -44.66 -32.24 -11.25
CA THR A 15 -43.68 -31.29 -11.75
C THR A 15 -42.48 -31.24 -10.83
N LEU A 16 -41.29 -30.97 -11.36
CA LEU A 16 -40.07 -30.79 -10.54
C LEU A 16 -40.27 -29.72 -9.46
N SER A 17 -41.04 -28.67 -9.77
CA SER A 17 -41.41 -27.59 -8.83
C SER A 17 -42.36 -28.02 -7.71
N SER A 18 -42.89 -29.25 -7.71
CA SER A 18 -43.77 -29.79 -6.67
C SER A 18 -43.05 -30.71 -5.67
N LEU A 19 -41.77 -31.04 -5.94
CA LEU A 19 -40.98 -31.90 -5.04
C LEU A 19 -40.70 -31.19 -3.69
N PRO A 20 -40.54 -31.96 -2.59
CA PRO A 20 -40.05 -31.44 -1.31
C PRO A 20 -38.65 -30.82 -1.44
N ASP A 21 -38.33 -29.85 -0.60
CA ASP A 21 -37.07 -29.09 -0.66
C ASP A 21 -35.86 -30.01 -0.45
N GLU A 22 -35.96 -31.03 0.39
CA GLU A 22 -34.89 -31.98 0.67
C GLU A 22 -34.52 -32.83 -0.55
N VAL A 23 -35.53 -33.19 -1.35
CA VAL A 23 -35.35 -33.93 -2.60
C VAL A 23 -34.75 -33.01 -3.66
N LEU A 24 -35.22 -31.77 -3.74
CA LEU A 24 -34.68 -30.77 -4.65
C LEU A 24 -33.21 -30.47 -4.37
N VAL A 25 -32.84 -30.28 -3.10
CA VAL A 25 -31.44 -30.06 -2.70
C VAL A 25 -30.57 -31.22 -3.16
N LYS A 26 -30.96 -32.48 -2.89
CA LYS A 26 -30.20 -33.65 -3.37
C LYS A 26 -30.03 -33.69 -4.88
N ILE A 27 -31.07 -33.38 -5.65
CA ILE A 27 -30.98 -33.35 -7.12
C ILE A 27 -30.04 -32.23 -7.56
N ILE A 28 -30.17 -31.03 -6.97
CA ILE A 28 -29.47 -29.81 -7.36
C ILE A 28 -27.98 -29.89 -6.96
N ASP A 29 -27.66 -30.50 -5.82
CA ASP A 29 -26.31 -30.67 -5.31
C ASP A 29 -25.40 -31.51 -6.22
N ASP A 30 -25.98 -32.32 -7.11
CA ASP A 30 -25.24 -33.10 -8.10
C ASP A 30 -25.13 -32.43 -9.47
N LEU A 31 -25.88 -31.35 -9.72
CA LEU A 31 -25.89 -30.68 -11.03
C LEU A 31 -24.60 -29.93 -11.30
N GLN A 32 -24.24 -29.73 -12.56
CA GLN A 32 -23.12 -28.85 -12.92
C GLN A 32 -23.48 -27.36 -12.74
N PRO A 33 -22.52 -26.46 -12.49
CA PRO A 33 -22.80 -25.03 -12.29
C PRO A 33 -23.62 -24.36 -13.41
N ILE A 34 -23.38 -24.76 -14.67
CA ILE A 34 -24.17 -24.24 -15.79
C ILE A 34 -25.63 -24.66 -15.73
N SER A 35 -25.90 -25.89 -15.28
CA SER A 35 -27.26 -26.40 -15.09
C SER A 35 -27.95 -25.66 -13.95
N LEU A 36 -27.24 -25.36 -12.86
CA LEU A 36 -27.77 -24.53 -11.77
C LEU A 36 -28.18 -23.15 -12.26
N TYR A 37 -27.32 -22.50 -13.04
CA TYR A 37 -27.62 -21.20 -13.63
C TYR A 37 -28.85 -21.26 -14.55
N ILE A 38 -28.92 -22.24 -15.45
CA ILE A 38 -30.07 -22.39 -16.37
C ILE A 38 -31.36 -22.66 -15.59
N LEU A 39 -31.33 -23.56 -14.59
CA LEU A 39 -32.51 -23.85 -13.75
C LEU A 39 -32.98 -22.61 -12.98
N SER A 40 -32.06 -21.77 -12.52
CA SER A 40 -32.40 -20.53 -11.82
C SER A 40 -33.23 -19.57 -12.67
N LEU A 41 -33.11 -19.65 -14.01
CA LEU A 41 -33.87 -18.82 -14.95
C LEU A 41 -35.30 -19.33 -15.20
N LEU A 42 -35.63 -20.57 -14.79
CA LEU A 42 -36.92 -21.19 -15.15
C LEU A 42 -38.07 -20.77 -14.24
N THR A 43 -37.86 -20.71 -12.92
CA THR A 43 -38.91 -20.36 -11.95
C THR A 43 -38.37 -19.57 -10.77
N LYS A 44 -39.22 -18.78 -10.10
CA LYS A 44 -38.84 -18.07 -8.87
C LYS A 44 -38.37 -19.04 -7.78
N ARG A 45 -38.99 -20.21 -7.62
CA ARG A 45 -38.54 -21.20 -6.63
C ARG A 45 -37.10 -21.63 -6.92
N PHE A 46 -36.81 -22.06 -8.15
CA PHE A 46 -35.44 -22.44 -8.52
C PHE A 46 -34.45 -21.28 -8.47
N HIS A 47 -34.89 -20.05 -8.73
CA HIS A 47 -34.05 -18.86 -8.57
C HIS A 47 -33.46 -18.76 -7.15
N TYR A 48 -34.30 -18.92 -6.12
CA TYR A 48 -33.87 -18.83 -4.72
C TYR A 48 -33.18 -20.10 -4.20
N PHE A 49 -33.33 -21.25 -4.88
CA PHE A 49 -32.64 -22.50 -4.51
C PHE A 49 -31.29 -22.66 -5.22
N CYS A 50 -31.25 -22.50 -6.54
CA CYS A 50 -30.08 -22.82 -7.36
C CYS A 50 -28.97 -21.76 -7.26
N LEU A 51 -29.31 -20.47 -7.15
CA LEU A 51 -28.27 -19.43 -7.11
C LEU A 51 -27.42 -19.43 -5.83
N PRO A 52 -27.97 -19.62 -4.63
CA PRO A 52 -27.14 -19.78 -3.44
C PRO A 52 -26.16 -20.96 -3.55
N ILE A 53 -26.61 -22.11 -4.05
CA ILE A 53 -25.74 -23.28 -4.29
C ILE A 53 -24.70 -22.96 -5.37
N PHE A 54 -25.10 -22.25 -6.43
CA PHE A 54 -24.19 -21.80 -7.48
C PHE A 54 -23.09 -20.88 -6.92
N PHE A 55 -23.45 -19.90 -6.08
CA PHE A 55 -22.50 -18.98 -5.47
C PHE A 55 -21.58 -19.68 -4.48
N LEU A 56 -22.11 -20.57 -3.65
CA LEU A 56 -21.33 -21.37 -2.70
C LEU A 56 -20.23 -22.18 -3.41
N ARG A 57 -20.52 -22.73 -4.59
CA ARG A 57 -19.53 -23.46 -5.41
C ARG A 57 -18.50 -22.58 -6.13
N HIS A 58 -18.69 -21.27 -6.12
CA HIS A 58 -17.71 -20.30 -6.58
C HIS A 58 -17.11 -19.52 -5.38
N ASP A 59 -17.14 -20.12 -4.19
CA ASP A 59 -16.61 -19.57 -2.95
C ASP A 59 -17.23 -18.22 -2.52
N ILE A 60 -18.48 -17.97 -2.94
CA ILE A 60 -19.26 -16.79 -2.53
C ILE A 60 -20.34 -17.24 -1.54
N GLN A 61 -20.03 -17.13 -0.24
CA GLN A 61 -20.95 -17.54 0.84
C GLN A 61 -22.15 -16.59 0.99
N ASP A 62 -21.89 -15.27 1.03
CA ASP A 62 -22.92 -14.24 1.08
C ASP A 62 -22.63 -13.15 0.03
N PRO A 63 -23.28 -13.20 -1.15
CA PRO A 63 -23.05 -12.22 -2.21
C PRO A 63 -23.49 -10.80 -1.85
N SER A 64 -24.24 -10.60 -0.77
CA SER A 64 -24.62 -9.26 -0.29
C SER A 64 -23.54 -8.64 0.60
N PHE A 65 -22.74 -9.48 1.27
CA PHE A 65 -21.60 -9.04 2.06
C PHE A 65 -20.34 -8.97 1.19
N GLU A 66 -19.95 -10.07 0.56
CA GLU A 66 -18.72 -10.14 -0.22
C GLU A 66 -18.94 -10.92 -1.52
N ALA A 67 -18.60 -10.29 -2.64
CA ALA A 67 -18.66 -10.91 -3.96
C ALA A 67 -17.30 -10.76 -4.64
N THR A 68 -16.58 -11.87 -4.76
CA THR A 68 -15.29 -11.95 -5.44
C THR A 68 -15.42 -12.76 -6.71
N PHE A 69 -15.00 -12.21 -7.85
CA PHE A 69 -14.98 -12.98 -9.09
C PHE A 69 -13.82 -12.57 -10.00
N THR A 70 -13.27 -13.60 -10.64
CA THR A 70 -12.22 -13.47 -11.65
C THR A 70 -12.84 -13.54 -13.04
N ILE A 71 -12.43 -12.65 -13.95
CA ILE A 71 -12.86 -12.80 -15.35
C ILE A 71 -12.28 -14.11 -15.87
N PRO A 72 -13.05 -14.98 -16.52
CA PRO A 72 -12.47 -16.15 -17.16
C PRO A 72 -11.45 -15.69 -18.21
N PRO A 73 -10.30 -16.37 -18.40
CA PRO A 73 -9.45 -16.14 -19.57
C PRO A 73 -10.28 -16.37 -20.84
N GLY A 74 -9.96 -15.67 -21.92
CA GLY A 74 -10.70 -15.82 -23.18
C GLY A 74 -10.47 -17.22 -23.73
N PRO A 75 -11.29 -17.70 -24.67
CA PRO A 75 -10.79 -18.73 -25.59
C PRO A 75 -9.57 -18.10 -26.29
N SER A 76 -8.37 -18.40 -25.81
CA SER A 76 -7.14 -17.95 -26.45
C SER A 76 -7.16 -18.56 -27.85
N SER A 77 -7.10 -17.71 -28.88
CA SER A 77 -7.06 -18.13 -30.27
C SER A 77 -5.76 -18.85 -30.64
N SER A 78 -4.80 -18.93 -29.72
CA SER A 78 -3.54 -19.65 -29.85
C SER A 78 -3.59 -20.97 -29.07
N SER A 79 -4.31 -21.95 -29.62
CA SER A 79 -4.30 -23.35 -29.15
C SER A 79 -2.98 -24.09 -29.43
N LEU A 80 -1.83 -23.41 -29.36
CA LEU A 80 -0.54 -23.95 -29.77
C LEU A 80 0.49 -24.09 -28.64
N GLN A 81 0.17 -23.72 -27.39
CA GLN A 81 1.03 -24.11 -26.27
C GLN A 81 0.67 -25.52 -25.75
N PRO A 82 1.63 -26.46 -25.73
CA PRO A 82 1.42 -27.79 -25.18
C PRO A 82 1.25 -27.72 -23.65
N GLN A 83 0.17 -28.33 -23.17
CA GLN A 83 -0.26 -28.39 -21.78
C GLN A 83 0.68 -29.24 -20.90
N HIS A 84 1.88 -28.76 -20.60
CA HIS A 84 2.86 -29.52 -19.80
C HIS A 84 2.87 -29.22 -18.29
N THR A 85 1.97 -28.41 -17.76
CA THR A 85 1.73 -28.34 -16.30
C THR A 85 0.75 -29.42 -15.86
N LEU A 86 1.25 -30.66 -15.81
CA LEU A 86 0.67 -31.78 -15.09
C LEU A 86 0.60 -31.44 -13.58
N GLN A 87 -0.52 -30.90 -13.10
CA GLN A 87 -1.08 -31.09 -11.74
C GLN A 87 -2.28 -30.16 -11.46
N SER A 88 -3.45 -30.50 -12.00
CA SER A 88 -4.75 -30.45 -11.29
C SER A 88 -5.86 -30.82 -12.28
N THR A 89 -6.07 -32.12 -12.49
CA THR A 89 -7.05 -32.68 -13.43
C THR A 89 -8.50 -32.64 -12.91
N THR A 90 -8.79 -31.91 -11.84
CA THR A 90 -10.14 -31.80 -11.25
C THR A 90 -10.80 -30.42 -11.39
N SER A 91 -10.09 -29.42 -11.95
CA SER A 91 -10.51 -28.00 -11.96
C SER A 91 -10.80 -27.45 -13.36
N ALA A 92 -11.05 -28.31 -14.36
CA ALA A 92 -11.58 -27.90 -15.67
C ALA A 92 -13.11 -27.66 -15.64
N VAL A 93 -13.66 -27.26 -14.48
CA VAL A 93 -14.98 -26.65 -14.43
C VAL A 93 -14.85 -25.36 -15.23
N LYS A 94 -15.35 -25.35 -16.47
CA LYS A 94 -15.45 -24.14 -17.30
C LYS A 94 -15.92 -23.01 -16.39
N HIS A 95 -15.04 -22.05 -16.10
CA HIS A 95 -15.35 -20.93 -15.22
C HIS A 95 -16.61 -20.26 -15.75
N PHE A 96 -17.73 -20.55 -15.09
CA PHE A 96 -19.00 -19.98 -15.48
C PHE A 96 -19.01 -18.53 -15.05
N ASP A 97 -19.79 -17.73 -15.76
CA ASP A 97 -19.80 -16.30 -15.62
C ASP A 97 -20.55 -15.86 -14.36
N VAL A 98 -19.85 -15.83 -13.23
CA VAL A 98 -20.39 -15.42 -11.91
C VAL A 98 -21.06 -14.04 -11.98
N LEU A 99 -20.52 -13.13 -12.80
CA LEU A 99 -21.09 -11.80 -13.02
C LEU A 99 -22.50 -11.88 -13.66
N ALA A 100 -22.76 -12.85 -14.53
CA ALA A 100 -24.10 -13.09 -15.07
C ALA A 100 -25.06 -13.58 -13.98
N ALA A 101 -24.62 -14.50 -13.12
CA ALA A 101 -25.40 -15.00 -11.99
C ALA A 101 -25.76 -13.87 -10.99
N LEU A 102 -24.79 -13.02 -10.64
CA LEU A 102 -25.02 -11.83 -9.79
C LEU A 102 -26.02 -10.86 -10.44
N HIS A 103 -25.96 -10.68 -11.76
CA HIS A 103 -26.88 -9.81 -12.47
C HIS A 103 -28.33 -10.30 -12.40
N ILE A 104 -28.57 -11.61 -12.42
CA ILE A 104 -29.94 -12.16 -12.30
C ILE A 104 -30.39 -12.32 -10.85
N ALA A 105 -29.47 -12.44 -9.88
CA ALA A 105 -29.79 -12.65 -8.47
C ALA A 105 -30.69 -11.54 -7.90
N LEU A 106 -31.99 -11.83 -7.71
CA LEU A 106 -32.99 -10.89 -7.21
C LEU A 106 -32.83 -10.54 -5.72
N PHE A 107 -32.16 -11.40 -4.95
CA PHE A 107 -31.92 -11.17 -3.52
C PHE A 107 -30.69 -10.29 -3.24
N VAL A 108 -29.79 -10.12 -4.21
CA VAL A 108 -28.60 -9.26 -4.08
C VAL A 108 -28.99 -7.83 -4.47
N LYS A 109 -29.32 -7.02 -3.46
CA LYS A 109 -29.66 -5.60 -3.64
C LYS A 109 -28.48 -4.67 -3.37
N SER A 110 -27.58 -5.08 -2.49
CA SER A 110 -26.39 -4.32 -2.08
C SER A 110 -25.21 -5.28 -1.99
N ILE A 111 -23.99 -4.75 -2.15
CA ILE A 111 -22.76 -5.53 -1.94
C ILE A 111 -21.83 -4.70 -1.04
N GLN A 112 -21.47 -5.21 0.14
CA GLN A 112 -20.56 -4.49 1.04
C GLN A 112 -19.13 -4.48 0.49
N LYS A 113 -18.63 -5.60 -0.05
CA LYS A 113 -17.29 -5.74 -0.62
C LYS A 113 -17.36 -6.40 -1.99
N LEU A 114 -16.96 -5.67 -3.03
CA LEU A 114 -16.96 -6.15 -4.40
C LEU A 114 -15.51 -6.26 -4.89
N SER A 115 -15.01 -7.49 -5.04
CA SER A 115 -13.66 -7.74 -5.54
C SER A 115 -13.70 -8.31 -6.95
N ILE A 116 -13.01 -7.65 -7.87
CA ILE A 116 -13.03 -7.93 -9.29
C ILE A 116 -11.59 -8.17 -9.74
N THR A 117 -11.29 -9.41 -10.08
CA THR A 117 -9.97 -9.80 -10.52
C THR A 117 -9.95 -9.96 -12.04
N PHE A 118 -9.16 -9.13 -12.71
CA PHE A 118 -8.87 -9.29 -14.12
C PHE A 118 -7.73 -10.30 -14.25
N PRO A 119 -7.92 -11.45 -14.89
CA PRO A 119 -6.82 -12.36 -15.18
C PRO A 119 -5.80 -11.65 -16.08
N HIS A 120 -4.61 -12.24 -16.15
CA HIS A 120 -3.45 -11.88 -16.99
C HIS A 120 -3.83 -11.04 -18.22
N PRO A 121 -3.12 -9.92 -18.46
CA PRO A 121 -3.66 -8.74 -19.12
C PRO A 121 -4.39 -9.17 -20.37
N CYS A 122 -5.70 -8.96 -20.34
CA CYS A 122 -6.59 -9.35 -21.40
C CYS A 122 -6.09 -8.65 -22.67
N ILE A 123 -5.32 -9.37 -23.50
CA ILE A 123 -4.69 -8.89 -24.75
C ILE A 123 -5.71 -8.16 -25.64
N HIS A 124 -6.99 -8.49 -25.46
CA HIS A 124 -8.11 -7.83 -26.10
C HIS A 124 -8.74 -6.76 -25.20
N ALA A 125 -8.31 -5.51 -25.37
CA ALA A 125 -8.96 -4.34 -24.77
C ALA A 125 -10.49 -4.31 -25.01
N LYS A 126 -10.98 -4.79 -26.16
CA LYS A 126 -12.42 -4.95 -26.45
C LYS A 126 -13.13 -5.83 -25.42
N ARG A 127 -12.48 -6.89 -24.95
CA ARG A 127 -13.01 -7.80 -23.94
C ARG A 127 -13.07 -7.14 -22.57
N MET A 128 -12.01 -6.43 -22.21
CA MET A 128 -11.95 -5.60 -21.00
C MET A 128 -13.09 -4.58 -20.99
N ILE A 129 -13.25 -3.83 -22.08
CA ILE A 129 -14.33 -2.87 -22.29
C ILE A 129 -15.71 -3.52 -22.09
N ASN A 130 -15.96 -4.67 -22.74
CA ASN A 130 -17.23 -5.37 -22.59
C ASN A 130 -17.47 -5.84 -21.15
N PHE A 131 -16.43 -6.26 -20.46
CA PHE A 131 -16.53 -6.65 -19.06
C PHE A 131 -16.81 -5.45 -18.15
N LEU A 132 -16.07 -4.34 -18.29
CA LEU A 132 -16.33 -3.10 -17.56
C LEU A 132 -17.78 -2.63 -17.73
N ARG A 133 -18.33 -2.74 -18.95
CA ARG A 133 -19.75 -2.46 -19.22
C ARG A 133 -20.70 -3.38 -18.45
N ARG A 134 -20.36 -4.66 -18.31
CA ARG A 134 -21.18 -5.64 -17.57
C ARG A 134 -21.10 -5.42 -16.07
N VAL A 135 -19.92 -5.13 -15.54
CA VAL A 135 -19.75 -4.72 -14.14
C VAL A 135 -20.56 -3.46 -13.88
N ARG A 136 -20.49 -2.46 -14.77
CA ARG A 136 -21.30 -1.24 -14.66
C ARG A 136 -22.81 -1.56 -14.62
N LYS A 137 -23.29 -2.51 -15.43
CA LYS A 137 -24.70 -2.94 -15.38
C LYS A 137 -25.06 -3.54 -14.02
N LEU A 138 -24.19 -4.39 -13.46
CA LEU A 138 -24.36 -4.93 -12.11
C LEU A 138 -24.41 -3.79 -11.07
N VAL A 139 -23.40 -2.92 -11.05
CA VAL A 139 -23.32 -1.79 -10.10
C VAL A 139 -24.55 -0.89 -10.20
N ASN A 140 -25.03 -0.59 -11.41
CA ASN A 140 -26.23 0.22 -11.60
C ASN A 140 -27.48 -0.40 -10.97
N LYS A 141 -27.62 -1.74 -11.01
CA LYS A 141 -28.72 -2.49 -10.41
C LYS A 141 -28.68 -2.45 -8.88
N LEU A 142 -27.49 -2.43 -8.28
CA LEU A 142 -27.32 -2.42 -6.83
C LEU A 142 -27.77 -1.08 -6.24
N SER A 143 -28.38 -1.08 -5.06
CA SER A 143 -28.71 0.14 -4.32
C SER A 143 -27.49 0.73 -3.61
N PHE A 144 -26.51 -0.11 -3.26
CA PHE A 144 -25.34 0.26 -2.48
C PHE A 144 -24.14 -0.63 -2.85
N VAL A 145 -22.96 -0.03 -2.93
CA VAL A 145 -21.67 -0.73 -3.05
C VAL A 145 -20.70 -0.10 -2.06
N GLY A 146 -20.27 -0.84 -1.03
CA GLY A 146 -19.44 -0.27 0.05
C GLY A 146 -17.98 -0.08 -0.36
N GLU A 147 -17.28 -1.19 -0.55
CA GLU A 147 -15.86 -1.24 -0.90
C GLU A 147 -15.70 -1.94 -2.24
N VAL A 148 -14.83 -1.42 -3.10
CA VAL A 148 -14.52 -2.05 -4.39
C VAL A 148 -13.04 -2.26 -4.57
N THR A 149 -12.66 -3.46 -4.95
CA THR A 149 -11.28 -3.82 -5.28
C THR A 149 -11.22 -4.28 -6.72
N PHE A 150 -10.44 -3.59 -7.55
CA PHE A 150 -10.11 -3.97 -8.92
C PHE A 150 -8.67 -4.47 -8.93
N ILE A 151 -8.44 -5.77 -9.11
CA ILE A 151 -7.09 -6.35 -9.15
C ILE A 151 -6.82 -6.87 -10.55
N HIS A 152 -5.84 -6.31 -11.23
CA HIS A 152 -5.30 -6.91 -12.44
C HIS A 152 -4.20 -7.91 -12.06
N SER A 153 -4.43 -9.18 -12.34
CA SER A 153 -3.49 -10.28 -12.10
C SER A 153 -2.37 -10.22 -13.13
N SER A 154 -1.46 -9.26 -13.02
CA SER A 154 -0.22 -9.26 -13.77
C SER A 154 0.93 -9.47 -12.79
N PRO A 155 1.36 -10.71 -12.56
CA PRO A 155 2.60 -10.94 -11.86
C PRO A 155 3.72 -10.61 -12.86
N PHE A 156 4.29 -9.40 -12.76
CA PHE A 156 5.53 -9.01 -13.42
C PHE A 156 5.48 -8.77 -14.94
N TYR A 157 6.51 -8.08 -15.41
CA TYR A 157 6.79 -7.72 -16.79
C TYR A 157 7.02 -8.98 -17.62
N ASP A 158 5.95 -9.64 -18.05
CA ASP A 158 6.10 -10.71 -19.02
C ASP A 158 6.54 -10.09 -20.35
N SER A 159 7.78 -10.36 -20.76
CA SER A 159 8.36 -9.79 -21.99
C SER A 159 7.51 -10.14 -23.22
N GLU A 160 6.86 -11.31 -23.19
CA GLU A 160 5.93 -11.77 -24.22
C GLU A 160 4.76 -10.79 -24.44
N TYR A 161 4.30 -10.10 -23.38
CA TYR A 161 3.24 -9.11 -23.50
C TYR A 161 3.71 -7.86 -24.26
N PHE A 162 4.92 -7.41 -23.98
CA PHE A 162 5.49 -6.24 -24.67
C PHE A 162 5.68 -6.53 -26.16
N GLU A 163 6.10 -7.75 -26.50
CA GLU A 163 6.23 -8.20 -27.89
C GLU A 163 4.88 -8.21 -28.61
N ALA A 164 3.84 -8.80 -28.02
CA ALA A 164 2.50 -8.82 -28.63
C ALA A 164 1.90 -7.41 -28.86
N TYR A 165 2.21 -6.45 -27.99
CA TYR A 165 1.80 -5.05 -28.18
C TYR A 165 2.66 -4.30 -29.19
N SER A 166 3.92 -4.68 -29.36
CA SER A 166 4.82 -4.07 -30.34
C SER A 166 4.40 -4.37 -31.78
N GLU A 167 3.66 -5.46 -32.01
CA GLU A 167 3.11 -5.83 -33.32
C GLU A 167 1.82 -5.08 -33.67
N LEU A 168 1.12 -4.49 -32.69
CA LEU A 168 -0.11 -3.75 -32.92
C LEU A 168 0.19 -2.32 -33.38
N ASP A 169 -0.62 -1.80 -34.32
CA ASP A 169 -0.59 -0.38 -34.69
C ASP A 169 -0.83 0.49 -33.45
N GLY A 170 0.08 1.42 -33.16
CA GLY A 170 0.01 2.31 -31.99
C GLY A 170 -1.33 3.06 -31.91
N ILE A 171 -1.92 3.42 -33.06
CA ILE A 171 -3.24 4.06 -33.12
C ILE A 171 -4.35 3.14 -32.58
N GLN A 172 -4.31 1.85 -32.93
CA GLN A 172 -5.28 0.87 -32.45
C GLN A 172 -5.13 0.62 -30.94
N VAL A 173 -3.90 0.56 -30.45
CA VAL A 173 -3.62 0.45 -29.01
C VAL A 173 -4.18 1.67 -28.28
N ALA A 174 -3.86 2.88 -28.73
CA ALA A 174 -4.29 4.11 -28.07
C ALA A 174 -5.80 4.35 -28.10
N SER A 175 -6.47 4.03 -29.22
CA SER A 175 -7.93 4.09 -29.31
C SER A 175 -8.57 3.10 -28.34
N SER A 176 -8.06 1.88 -28.27
CA SER A 176 -8.51 0.85 -27.34
C SER A 176 -8.28 1.23 -25.87
N MET A 177 -7.12 1.82 -25.55
CA MET A 177 -6.81 2.34 -24.21
C MET A 177 -7.76 3.46 -23.81
N ARG A 178 -8.09 4.36 -24.74
CA ARG A 178 -9.05 5.43 -24.47
C ARG A 178 -10.45 4.90 -24.22
N ASP A 179 -10.93 3.98 -25.04
CA ASP A 179 -12.26 3.39 -24.84
C ASP A 179 -12.33 2.62 -23.52
N MET A 180 -11.26 1.91 -23.16
CA MET A 180 -11.14 1.24 -21.86
C MET A 180 -11.16 2.26 -20.71
N ALA A 181 -10.34 3.31 -20.79
CA ALA A 181 -10.32 4.35 -19.77
C ALA A 181 -11.66 5.09 -19.65
N ARG A 182 -12.36 5.31 -20.77
CA ARG A 182 -13.70 5.89 -20.78
C ARG A 182 -14.67 5.00 -20.02
N GLU A 183 -14.70 3.71 -20.34
CA GLU A 183 -15.63 2.78 -19.68
C GLU A 183 -15.27 2.57 -18.21
N PHE A 184 -13.98 2.57 -17.86
CA PHE A 184 -13.50 2.57 -16.49
C PHE A 184 -13.95 3.82 -15.74
N GLY A 185 -13.76 5.01 -16.31
CA GLY A 185 -14.22 6.27 -15.72
C GLY A 185 -15.74 6.29 -15.49
N ILE A 186 -16.53 5.83 -16.47
CA ILE A 186 -18.00 5.74 -16.30
C ILE A 186 -18.37 4.72 -15.21
N LEU A 187 -17.71 3.56 -15.17
CA LEU A 187 -17.93 2.56 -14.12
C LEU A 187 -17.63 3.17 -12.75
N ALA A 188 -16.51 3.84 -12.61
CA ALA A 188 -16.08 4.35 -11.34
C ALA A 188 -16.92 5.56 -10.90
N ASP A 189 -17.33 6.46 -11.79
CA ASP A 189 -18.36 7.48 -11.51
C ASP A 189 -19.69 6.85 -11.06
N THR A 190 -20.01 5.66 -11.58
CA THR A 190 -21.19 4.90 -11.14
C THR A 190 -21.01 4.35 -9.73
N LEU A 191 -19.82 3.86 -9.37
CA LEU A 191 -19.51 3.42 -8.00
C LEU A 191 -19.63 4.56 -6.99
N MET A 192 -19.15 5.75 -7.35
CA MET A 192 -19.24 6.94 -6.50
C MET A 192 -20.69 7.32 -6.20
N ARG A 193 -21.60 7.15 -7.18
CA ARG A 193 -23.04 7.36 -7.00
C ARG A 193 -23.73 6.28 -6.15
N LYS A 194 -23.08 5.14 -5.89
CA LYS A 194 -23.60 4.03 -5.08
C LYS A 194 -23.05 4.02 -3.65
N SER A 195 -22.62 5.19 -3.17
CA SER A 195 -22.11 5.41 -1.80
C SER A 195 -20.88 4.58 -1.46
N CYS A 196 -20.01 4.36 -2.44
CA CYS A 196 -18.74 3.68 -2.21
C CYS A 196 -17.83 4.52 -1.29
N SER A 197 -17.32 3.88 -0.23
CA SER A 197 -16.45 4.51 0.78
C SER A 197 -14.98 4.21 0.56
N ALA A 198 -14.65 3.06 -0.05
CA ALA A 198 -13.28 2.66 -0.35
C ALA A 198 -13.13 2.05 -1.74
N VAL A 199 -12.11 2.49 -2.47
CA VAL A 199 -11.74 1.92 -3.77
C VAL A 199 -10.28 1.51 -3.76
N THR A 200 -10.01 0.28 -4.16
CA THR A 200 -8.67 -0.28 -4.37
C THR A 200 -8.48 -0.57 -5.85
N LEU A 201 -7.44 0.01 -6.45
CA LEU A 201 -7.08 -0.14 -7.86
C LEU A 201 -5.70 -0.80 -7.94
N GLY A 202 -5.66 -2.00 -8.49
CA GLY A 202 -4.55 -2.95 -8.47
C GLY A 202 -4.07 -3.36 -9.86
N GLY A 203 -2.76 -3.48 -10.10
CA GLY A 203 -2.20 -4.40 -11.11
C GLY A 203 -2.11 -3.95 -12.58
N THR A 204 -2.24 -2.65 -12.85
CA THR A 204 -2.26 -2.11 -14.22
C THR A 204 -0.89 -1.62 -14.74
N ALA A 205 0.22 -2.06 -14.11
CA ALA A 205 1.58 -1.60 -14.38
C ALA A 205 2.08 -1.78 -15.83
N ALA A 206 1.61 -2.81 -16.56
CA ALA A 206 2.16 -3.19 -17.87
C ALA A 206 1.97 -2.14 -18.99
N GLN A 207 1.16 -1.10 -18.78
CA GLN A 207 0.82 -0.11 -19.82
C GLN A 207 1.61 1.20 -19.74
N SER A 208 2.50 1.39 -18.77
CA SER A 208 3.23 2.65 -18.60
C SER A 208 4.35 2.85 -19.63
N SER A 209 4.87 1.78 -20.24
CA SER A 209 6.02 1.82 -21.15
C SER A 209 5.74 2.51 -22.50
N THR A 210 4.47 2.60 -22.91
CA THR A 210 4.08 3.33 -24.14
C THR A 210 4.18 4.84 -23.99
N TYR A 211 4.24 5.34 -22.76
CA TYR A 211 4.18 6.76 -22.46
C TYR A 211 5.55 7.32 -22.14
N LYS A 212 6.09 8.12 -23.05
CA LYS A 212 7.39 8.77 -22.89
C LYS A 212 7.22 10.21 -22.41
N TYR A 213 8.00 10.58 -21.41
CA TYR A 213 8.04 11.95 -20.89
C TYR A 213 9.26 12.65 -21.42
N TRP A 214 9.05 13.89 -21.86
CA TRP A 214 10.15 14.75 -22.24
C TRP A 214 10.29 15.87 -21.21
N CYS A 215 11.33 15.75 -20.40
CA CYS A 215 11.79 16.87 -19.59
C CYS A 215 12.58 17.81 -20.50
N ARG A 216 12.14 19.06 -20.60
CA ARG A 216 12.98 20.11 -21.15
C ARG A 216 13.98 20.47 -20.06
N THR A 217 15.14 19.81 -20.06
CA THR A 217 16.27 20.34 -19.30
C THR A 217 16.47 21.78 -19.76
N PRO A 218 16.61 22.75 -18.83
CA PRO A 218 16.93 24.11 -19.21
C PRO A 218 18.29 24.07 -19.91
N ARG A 219 18.28 23.97 -21.24
CA ARG A 219 19.49 24.00 -22.05
C ARG A 219 20.19 25.32 -21.72
N THR A 220 21.49 25.18 -21.49
CA THR A 220 22.46 26.26 -21.31
C THR A 220 22.16 27.43 -22.27
N ALA A 221 22.40 28.65 -21.79
CA ALA A 221 21.90 29.92 -22.31
C ALA A 221 22.07 30.22 -23.83
N LEU A 222 22.77 29.39 -24.60
CA LEU A 222 23.03 29.62 -26.03
C LEU A 222 21.94 29.09 -27.01
N GLY A 223 20.94 28.33 -26.56
CA GLY A 223 19.92 27.70 -27.45
C GLY A 223 18.54 28.37 -27.52
N TRP A 224 18.39 29.62 -27.10
CA TRP A 224 17.10 30.25 -26.78
C TRP A 224 16.13 30.58 -27.95
N PRO A 225 16.53 31.11 -29.12
CA PRO A 225 15.57 31.77 -29.99
C PRO A 225 14.60 30.82 -30.73
N VAL A 226 15.03 29.65 -31.19
CA VAL A 226 14.18 28.69 -31.92
C VAL A 226 13.18 27.98 -30.98
N SER A 227 13.54 27.85 -29.70
CA SER A 227 12.74 27.18 -28.67
C SER A 227 11.53 28.00 -28.22
N ILE A 228 11.67 29.34 -28.21
CA ILE A 228 10.63 30.28 -27.77
C ILE A 228 9.46 30.35 -28.77
N PHE A 229 9.73 30.29 -30.07
CA PHE A 229 8.69 30.30 -31.10
C PHE A 229 7.82 29.03 -31.09
N LYS A 230 8.41 27.85 -30.85
CA LYS A 230 7.65 26.61 -30.59
C LYS A 230 6.86 26.70 -29.27
N LEU A 231 7.33 27.47 -28.29
CA LEU A 231 6.67 27.67 -27.00
C LEU A 231 5.43 28.56 -27.10
N LEU A 232 5.50 29.65 -27.86
CA LEU A 232 4.36 30.56 -28.07
C LEU A 232 3.24 29.90 -28.88
N THR A 233 3.60 29.22 -29.97
CA THR A 233 2.61 28.53 -30.81
C THR A 233 1.95 27.34 -30.10
N TYR A 234 2.66 26.67 -29.19
CA TYR A 234 2.11 25.55 -28.43
C TYR A 234 1.32 25.97 -27.18
N ARG A 235 1.74 27.02 -26.46
CA ARG A 235 1.00 27.57 -25.30
C ARG A 235 -0.41 28.02 -25.65
N ILE A 236 -0.63 28.49 -26.87
CA ILE A 236 -1.95 28.95 -27.31
C ILE A 236 -2.92 27.77 -27.51
N ARG A 237 -2.42 26.52 -27.63
CA ARG A 237 -3.23 25.34 -27.99
C ARG A 237 -3.48 24.32 -26.87
N SER A 238 -2.71 24.35 -25.78
CA SER A 238 -2.87 23.38 -24.68
C SER A 238 -3.45 24.03 -23.43
N ARG A 239 -4.78 23.99 -23.25
CA ARG A 239 -5.44 24.31 -21.96
C ARG A 239 -5.36 23.16 -20.95
N ASN A 240 -4.92 21.97 -21.37
CA ASN A 240 -4.84 20.81 -20.49
C ASN A 240 -3.51 20.81 -19.73
N THR A 241 -3.52 21.40 -18.54
CA THR A 241 -2.37 21.45 -17.61
C THR A 241 -1.88 20.06 -17.17
N MET A 242 -2.69 19.02 -17.39
CA MET A 242 -2.31 17.63 -17.09
C MET A 242 -1.36 16.98 -18.10
N LEU A 243 -1.31 17.45 -19.34
CA LEU A 243 -0.46 16.87 -20.39
C LEU A 243 0.83 17.65 -20.62
N SER A 244 0.92 18.84 -20.03
CA SER A 244 2.05 19.74 -20.20
C SER A 244 2.13 20.69 -19.02
N GLY A 245 3.33 20.90 -18.48
CA GLY A 245 3.58 21.87 -17.41
C GLY A 245 4.85 22.69 -17.63
N ARG A 246 5.26 23.45 -16.62
CA ARG A 246 6.50 24.24 -16.69
C ARG A 246 7.71 23.29 -16.78
N GLY A 247 8.25 23.16 -17.99
CA GLY A 247 9.48 22.39 -18.25
C GLY A 247 9.27 20.91 -18.57
N TRP A 248 8.04 20.45 -18.74
CA TRP A 248 7.76 19.07 -19.09
C TRP A 248 6.55 18.96 -19.99
N GLU A 249 6.56 17.94 -20.84
CA GLU A 249 5.48 17.65 -21.76
C GLU A 249 5.37 16.15 -21.98
N PHE A 250 4.13 15.67 -22.05
CA PHE A 250 3.85 14.33 -22.49
C PHE A 250 4.08 14.22 -23.99
N ILE A 251 4.96 13.31 -24.41
CA ILE A 251 5.23 13.08 -25.83
C ILE A 251 4.66 11.72 -26.20
N VAL A 252 3.82 11.74 -27.23
CA VAL A 252 3.36 10.54 -27.91
C VAL A 252 3.91 10.59 -29.32
N SER A 253 4.26 9.41 -29.85
CA SER A 253 4.93 9.28 -31.15
C SER A 253 4.08 9.82 -32.30
N ASP A 254 2.76 9.76 -32.19
CA ASP A 254 1.80 10.25 -33.19
C ASP A 254 0.94 11.41 -32.64
N GLN A 255 0.79 12.48 -33.43
CA GLN A 255 -0.09 13.61 -33.11
C GLN A 255 -1.57 13.22 -33.07
N ARG A 256 -2.01 12.28 -33.91
CA ARG A 256 -3.39 11.79 -33.87
C ARG A 256 -3.66 11.13 -32.53
N GLU A 257 -2.71 10.31 -32.08
CA GLU A 257 -2.74 9.69 -30.76
C GLU A 257 -2.82 10.73 -29.62
N MET A 258 -2.08 11.84 -29.73
CA MET A 258 -2.19 12.96 -28.79
C MET A 258 -3.59 13.58 -28.75
N GLU A 259 -4.24 13.81 -29.89
CA GLU A 259 -5.60 14.38 -29.93
C GLU A 259 -6.61 13.44 -29.29
N LEU A 260 -6.43 12.15 -29.53
CA LEU A 260 -7.20 11.08 -28.92
C LEU A 260 -7.03 11.06 -27.39
N ILE A 261 -5.80 11.18 -26.90
CA ILE A 261 -5.47 11.22 -25.46
C ILE A 261 -5.95 12.51 -24.79
N ARG A 262 -5.97 13.63 -25.52
CA ARG A 262 -6.46 14.94 -25.03
C ARG A 262 -7.95 14.97 -24.73
N GLN A 263 -8.74 14.02 -25.23
CA GLN A 263 -10.14 13.86 -24.85
C GLN A 263 -10.19 13.34 -23.41
N THR A 264 -10.01 14.25 -22.46
CA THR A 264 -9.94 13.94 -21.03
C THR A 264 -11.25 13.34 -20.54
N ILE A 265 -11.11 12.24 -19.81
CA ILE A 265 -12.22 11.63 -19.07
C ILE A 265 -12.24 12.36 -17.74
N SER A 266 -12.95 13.48 -17.70
CA SER A 266 -13.20 14.15 -16.43
C SER A 266 -14.30 13.38 -15.69
N PRO A 267 -14.21 13.20 -14.36
CA PRO A 267 -15.33 12.69 -13.60
C PRO A 267 -16.53 13.58 -13.87
N ALA A 268 -17.72 12.99 -14.00
CA ALA A 268 -18.93 13.75 -14.22
C ALA A 268 -19.04 14.84 -13.14
N SER A 269 -19.12 16.11 -13.53
CA SER A 269 -19.14 17.29 -12.64
C SER A 269 -20.27 17.32 -11.58
N HIS A 270 -21.10 16.29 -11.55
CA HIS A 270 -22.23 16.10 -10.65
C HIS A 270 -21.91 15.23 -9.42
N THR A 271 -20.70 14.71 -9.23
CA THR A 271 -20.31 13.90 -8.06
C THR A 271 -19.92 14.73 -6.83
N THR A 272 -20.61 15.85 -6.57
CA THR A 272 -20.36 16.68 -5.37
C THR A 272 -20.73 16.02 -4.04
N GLN A 273 -21.35 14.83 -4.07
CA GLN A 273 -21.77 14.07 -2.88
C GLN A 273 -21.09 12.69 -2.80
N SER A 274 -19.83 12.59 -3.24
CA SER A 274 -19.07 11.36 -3.05
C SER A 274 -18.82 11.07 -1.57
N THR A 275 -19.12 9.84 -1.14
CA THR A 275 -18.75 9.29 0.19
C THR A 275 -17.37 8.63 0.22
N LEU A 276 -16.65 8.61 -0.91
CA LEU A 276 -15.33 8.00 -1.00
C LEU A 276 -14.34 8.73 -0.09
N CYS A 277 -13.84 8.01 0.92
CA CYS A 277 -12.86 8.51 1.87
C CYS A 277 -11.51 7.78 1.75
N THR A 278 -11.50 6.57 1.18
CA THR A 278 -10.30 5.74 1.08
C THR A 278 -10.00 5.38 -0.38
N LEU A 279 -8.78 5.67 -0.83
CA LEU A 279 -8.28 5.28 -2.14
C LEU A 279 -6.96 4.53 -1.98
N ILE A 280 -6.90 3.32 -2.51
CA ILE A 280 -5.70 2.48 -2.53
C ILE A 280 -5.32 2.28 -4.00
N ILE A 281 -4.09 2.65 -4.35
CA ILE A 281 -3.51 2.50 -5.69
C ILE A 281 -2.31 1.58 -5.56
N GLU A 282 -2.46 0.33 -5.98
CA GLU A 282 -1.47 -0.73 -5.88
C GLU A 282 -1.08 -1.21 -7.28
N ASP A 283 0.21 -1.30 -7.60
CA ASP A 283 0.66 -1.86 -8.89
C ASP A 283 0.04 -1.19 -10.13
N ALA A 284 -0.43 0.05 -10.00
CA ALA A 284 -1.30 0.71 -10.96
C ALA A 284 -0.71 2.02 -11.48
N SER A 285 0.55 1.96 -11.93
CA SER A 285 1.30 3.13 -12.36
C SER A 285 0.57 3.89 -13.49
N ASN A 286 -0.04 3.19 -14.45
CA ASN A 286 -0.78 3.77 -15.58
C ASN A 286 -1.92 4.73 -15.16
N LEU A 287 -2.44 4.65 -13.93
CA LEU A 287 -3.49 5.55 -13.43
C LEU A 287 -3.02 6.99 -13.27
N PHE A 288 -1.70 7.20 -13.14
CA PHE A 288 -1.11 8.53 -13.12
C PHE A 288 -0.80 9.07 -14.51
N PHE A 289 -1.06 8.29 -15.56
CA PHE A 289 -0.80 8.64 -16.95
C PHE A 289 -2.10 8.81 -17.74
N PRO A 290 -2.12 9.66 -18.77
CA PRO A 290 -3.23 9.71 -19.70
C PRO A 290 -3.44 8.35 -20.38
N PRO A 291 -4.68 7.96 -20.69
CA PRO A 291 -5.93 8.71 -20.49
C PRO A 291 -6.52 8.65 -19.06
N PHE A 292 -6.00 7.79 -18.18
CA PHE A 292 -6.57 7.55 -16.84
C PHE A 292 -6.33 8.70 -15.85
N SER A 293 -5.21 9.41 -15.95
CA SER A 293 -4.80 10.47 -15.03
C SER A 293 -5.87 11.54 -14.81
N SER A 294 -6.57 11.93 -15.87
CA SER A 294 -7.66 12.92 -15.79
C SER A 294 -8.76 12.51 -14.83
N TRP A 295 -9.13 11.24 -14.86
CA TRP A 295 -10.09 10.67 -13.94
C TRP A 295 -9.50 10.51 -12.54
N THR A 296 -8.28 9.96 -12.43
CA THR A 296 -7.61 9.70 -11.14
C THR A 296 -7.48 10.99 -10.32
N PHE A 297 -6.87 12.03 -10.90
CA PHE A 297 -6.73 13.33 -10.24
C PHE A 297 -8.07 14.04 -10.06
N GLY A 298 -9.02 13.84 -10.98
CA GLY A 298 -10.37 14.34 -10.83
C GLY A 298 -11.08 13.76 -9.61
N ILE A 299 -10.93 12.46 -9.33
CA ILE A 299 -11.44 11.84 -8.11
C ILE A 299 -10.70 12.35 -6.89
N LEU A 300 -9.36 12.40 -6.94
CA LEU A 300 -8.59 12.94 -5.83
C LEU A 300 -9.07 14.35 -5.43
N GLN A 301 -9.42 15.18 -6.41
CA GLN A 301 -9.89 16.55 -6.21
C GLN A 301 -11.37 16.67 -5.79
N SER A 302 -12.24 15.80 -6.29
CA SER A 302 -13.70 15.88 -6.07
C SER A 302 -14.18 15.11 -4.85
N ALA A 303 -13.46 14.05 -4.46
CA ALA A 303 -13.79 13.24 -3.30
C ALA A 303 -13.10 13.76 -2.02
N SER A 304 -13.73 13.54 -0.87
CA SER A 304 -13.18 13.89 0.45
C SER A 304 -12.23 12.81 0.96
N ILE A 305 -11.19 12.50 0.17
CA ILE A 305 -10.26 11.42 0.49
C ILE A 305 -9.47 11.78 1.74
N THR A 306 -9.66 10.99 2.79
CA THR A 306 -8.92 11.08 4.05
C THR A 306 -7.79 10.06 4.12
N ASN A 307 -7.91 8.94 3.38
CA ASN A 307 -6.94 7.85 3.40
C ASN A 307 -6.44 7.56 1.98
N LEU A 308 -5.14 7.75 1.76
CA LEU A 308 -4.50 7.47 0.48
C LEU A 308 -3.35 6.47 0.67
N THR A 309 -3.45 5.33 -0.01
CA THR A 309 -2.38 4.35 -0.10
C THR A 309 -1.87 4.26 -1.53
N ILE A 310 -0.57 4.40 -1.72
CA ILE A 310 0.13 4.23 -3.00
C ILE A 310 1.17 3.14 -2.79
N SER A 311 1.00 2.00 -3.44
CA SER A 311 1.87 0.84 -3.27
C SER A 311 2.39 0.28 -4.60
N ASN A 312 3.65 -0.15 -4.59
CA ASN A 312 4.30 -0.86 -5.70
C ASN A 312 4.25 -0.11 -7.04
N ILE A 313 4.41 1.22 -6.97
CA ILE A 313 4.38 2.09 -8.16
C ILE A 313 5.79 2.30 -8.70
N LEU A 314 6.04 1.74 -9.89
CA LEU A 314 7.30 1.86 -10.61
C LEU A 314 7.22 3.05 -11.58
N LEU A 315 7.83 4.16 -11.19
CA LEU A 315 7.93 5.38 -12.01
C LEU A 315 9.37 5.86 -12.01
N ASP A 316 9.80 6.52 -13.09
CA ASP A 316 11.05 7.27 -13.08
C ASP A 316 11.01 8.40 -12.04
N GLY A 317 12.14 8.77 -11.45
CA GLY A 317 12.21 9.85 -10.47
C GLY A 317 11.74 11.19 -10.99
N PHE A 318 11.89 11.41 -12.31
CA PHE A 318 11.32 12.59 -12.95
C PHE A 318 9.78 12.60 -12.90
N MET A 319 9.13 11.45 -13.01
CA MET A 319 7.67 11.35 -12.96
C MET A 319 7.12 11.69 -11.60
N TRP A 320 7.79 11.26 -10.53
CA TRP A 320 7.42 11.62 -9.17
C TRP A 320 7.45 13.13 -8.92
N LYS A 321 8.37 13.87 -9.56
CA LYS A 321 8.39 15.34 -9.54
C LYS A 321 7.10 15.97 -10.03
N LEU A 322 6.38 15.30 -10.93
CA LEU A 322 5.15 15.77 -11.54
C LEU A 322 3.92 15.31 -10.76
N ILE A 323 3.93 14.02 -10.37
CA ILE A 323 2.78 13.35 -9.77
C ILE A 323 2.58 13.79 -8.32
N LEU A 324 3.64 13.85 -7.51
CA LEU A 324 3.48 14.17 -6.08
C LEU A 324 2.86 15.56 -5.87
N PRO A 325 3.32 16.65 -6.54
CA PRO A 325 2.67 17.96 -6.38
C PRO A 325 1.24 18.03 -6.95
N ALA A 326 0.87 17.13 -7.86
CA ALA A 326 -0.50 17.02 -8.34
C ALA A 326 -1.39 16.33 -7.31
N ILE A 327 -0.89 15.28 -6.65
CA ILE A 327 -1.59 14.59 -5.56
C ILE A 327 -1.80 15.52 -4.37
N SER A 328 -0.76 16.24 -3.91
CA SER A 328 -0.87 17.14 -2.75
C SER A 328 -1.93 18.23 -2.95
N LYS A 329 -2.02 18.78 -4.17
CA LYS A 329 -3.05 19.78 -4.53
C LYS A 329 -4.44 19.18 -4.65
N ALA A 330 -4.54 17.93 -5.09
CA ALA A 330 -5.82 17.28 -5.28
C ALA A 330 -6.41 16.84 -3.93
N VAL A 331 -5.60 16.45 -2.94
CA VAL A 331 -6.08 15.87 -1.68
C VAL A 331 -5.71 16.72 -0.45
N PRO A 332 -6.26 17.92 -0.28
CA PRO A 332 -5.91 18.80 0.85
C PRO A 332 -6.41 18.29 2.22
N ALA A 333 -7.40 17.40 2.25
CA ALA A 333 -8.01 16.86 3.47
C ALA A 333 -7.41 15.52 3.93
N LEU A 334 -6.23 15.16 3.42
CA LEU A 334 -5.61 13.87 3.66
C LEU A 334 -5.19 13.72 5.13
N ARG A 335 -5.69 12.68 5.81
CA ARG A 335 -5.35 12.35 7.21
C ARG A 335 -4.38 11.19 7.32
N THR A 336 -4.52 10.18 6.47
CA THR A 336 -3.62 9.03 6.44
C THR A 336 -3.00 8.89 5.06
N CYS A 337 -1.67 8.84 5.01
CA CYS A 337 -0.91 8.72 3.76
C CYS A 337 0.06 7.55 3.89
N THR A 338 -0.06 6.56 3.01
CA THR A 338 0.79 5.38 3.00
C THR A 338 1.43 5.24 1.64
N ILE A 339 2.76 5.34 1.55
CA ILE A 339 3.54 5.16 0.32
C ILE A 339 4.46 3.97 0.53
N THR A 340 4.29 2.90 -0.24
CA THR A 340 5.02 1.64 -0.03
C THR A 340 5.57 1.06 -1.31
N LYS A 341 6.77 0.48 -1.28
CA LYS A 341 7.42 -0.15 -2.44
C LYS A 341 7.49 0.75 -3.68
N CYS A 342 7.55 2.07 -3.48
CA CYS A 342 7.72 3.01 -4.58
C CYS A 342 9.22 3.30 -4.74
N CYS A 343 9.72 3.07 -5.94
CA CYS A 343 11.14 3.26 -6.25
C CYS A 343 11.38 4.59 -6.97
N PHE A 344 12.65 4.95 -7.02
CA PHE A 344 13.19 6.10 -7.76
C PHE A 344 12.65 7.46 -7.31
N ILE A 345 12.14 7.61 -6.10
CA ILE A 345 11.62 8.90 -5.64
C ILE A 345 12.79 9.80 -5.23
N TYR A 346 12.96 10.97 -5.84
CA TYR A 346 13.93 11.94 -5.34
C TYR A 346 13.51 12.47 -3.96
N VAL A 347 14.45 12.47 -3.01
CA VAL A 347 14.23 12.91 -1.62
C VAL A 347 13.59 14.29 -1.55
N GLU A 348 14.10 15.24 -2.33
CA GLU A 348 13.57 16.61 -2.40
C GLU A 348 12.08 16.65 -2.78
N HIS A 349 11.65 15.82 -3.72
CA HIS A 349 10.27 15.79 -4.20
C HIS A 349 9.32 15.19 -3.17
N MET A 350 9.75 14.15 -2.46
CA MET A 350 8.99 13.57 -1.36
C MET A 350 8.89 14.52 -0.17
N LEU A 351 9.99 15.17 0.23
CA LEU A 351 9.95 16.13 1.34
C LEU A 351 9.05 17.33 1.02
N ARG A 352 9.07 17.81 -0.24
CA ARG A 352 8.15 18.83 -0.71
C ARG A 352 6.69 18.36 -0.66
N PHE A 353 6.42 17.15 -1.13
CA PHE A 353 5.08 16.56 -1.07
C PHE A 353 4.55 16.48 0.36
N ILE A 354 5.38 15.96 1.28
CA ILE A 354 5.14 15.91 2.73
C ILE A 354 4.84 17.30 3.28
N SER A 355 5.60 18.33 2.89
CA SER A 355 5.32 19.71 3.34
C SER A 355 4.00 20.30 2.81
N GLU A 356 3.50 19.80 1.68
CA GLU A 356 2.26 20.28 1.04
C GLU A 356 1.01 19.60 1.62
N ILE A 357 1.12 18.42 2.27
CA ILE A 357 0.01 17.66 2.89
C ILE A 357 -0.07 17.89 4.41
N SER A 358 -0.18 19.16 4.83
CA SER A 358 -0.07 19.56 6.24
C SER A 358 -1.10 18.97 7.23
N THR A 359 -2.20 18.39 6.73
CA THR A 359 -3.32 17.81 7.51
C THR A 359 -3.13 16.33 7.85
N VAL A 360 -2.02 15.72 7.43
CA VAL A 360 -1.77 14.30 7.66
C VAL A 360 -1.45 14.04 9.14
N ALA A 361 -2.26 13.17 9.74
CA ALA A 361 -2.08 12.67 11.10
C ALA A 361 -1.25 11.37 11.15
N SER A 362 -1.32 10.55 10.11
CA SER A 362 -0.60 9.27 10.01
C SER A 362 0.15 9.15 8.67
N LEU A 363 1.48 9.18 8.71
CA LEU A 363 2.34 9.03 7.54
C LEU A 363 3.11 7.71 7.59
N THR A 364 2.96 6.86 6.58
CA THR A 364 3.74 5.63 6.41
C THR A 364 4.53 5.65 5.11
N LEU A 365 5.85 5.53 5.18
CA LEU A 365 6.77 5.34 4.06
C LEU A 365 7.43 3.96 4.24
N ARG A 366 7.18 3.00 3.35
CA ARG A 366 7.75 1.64 3.44
C ARG A 366 8.51 1.26 2.20
N GLN A 367 9.75 0.80 2.32
CA GLN A 367 10.55 0.37 1.16
C GLN A 367 10.56 1.45 0.05
N VAL A 368 10.57 2.73 0.45
CA VAL A 368 10.66 3.85 -0.47
C VAL A 368 12.13 4.10 -0.75
N VAL A 369 12.56 3.73 -1.95
CA VAL A 369 13.96 3.88 -2.37
C VAL A 369 14.15 5.30 -2.87
N GLY A 370 14.79 6.12 -2.04
CA GLY A 370 15.18 7.47 -2.38
C GLY A 370 16.28 7.46 -3.43
N LEU A 371 16.11 8.20 -4.54
CA LEU A 371 17.24 8.60 -5.35
C LEU A 371 17.86 9.84 -4.72
N GLU A 372 19.13 9.74 -4.35
CA GLU A 372 19.92 10.89 -3.96
C GLU A 372 20.47 11.54 -5.23
N ASN A 373 19.85 12.65 -5.64
CA ASN A 373 20.42 13.59 -6.63
C ASN A 373 21.53 14.39 -5.97
N VAL A 374 22.48 13.72 -5.34
CA VAL A 374 23.67 14.36 -4.81
C VAL A 374 24.68 14.41 -5.95
N PRO A 375 24.87 15.56 -6.63
CA PRO A 375 26.09 15.73 -7.42
C PRO A 375 27.25 15.40 -6.49
N GLN A 376 28.15 14.51 -6.90
CA GLN A 376 29.27 14.01 -6.11
C GLN A 376 29.94 15.18 -5.36
N GLY A 377 29.67 15.30 -4.05
CA GLY A 377 30.15 16.41 -3.20
C GLY A 377 29.08 17.24 -2.48
N ALA A 378 27.81 17.26 -2.92
CA ALA A 378 26.74 17.96 -2.21
C ALA A 378 26.20 17.11 -1.05
N SER A 379 26.77 17.31 0.14
CA SER A 379 26.37 16.75 1.43
C SER A 379 24.97 16.09 1.48
N ILE A 380 24.89 14.84 1.96
CA ILE A 380 23.68 14.04 2.27
C ILE A 380 22.68 14.79 3.19
N PHE A 381 23.06 15.97 3.69
CA PHE A 381 22.36 16.77 4.68
C PHE A 381 21.51 17.92 4.09
N TRP A 382 21.43 18.08 2.77
CA TRP A 382 20.58 19.11 2.16
C TRP A 382 19.08 18.73 2.26
N ALA A 383 18.50 18.94 3.44
CA ALA A 383 17.05 19.09 3.56
C ALA A 383 16.68 20.53 3.16
N PRO A 384 15.62 20.74 2.36
CA PRO A 384 15.07 22.08 2.17
C PRO A 384 14.81 22.71 3.55
N SER A 385 15.40 23.86 3.83
CA SER A 385 15.32 24.52 5.14
C SER A 385 13.88 24.94 5.56
N ASN A 386 12.91 24.81 4.65
CA ASN A 386 11.53 25.26 4.79
C ASN A 386 10.50 24.14 4.66
N ILE A 387 10.78 22.94 5.21
CA ILE A 387 9.72 21.93 5.36
C ILE A 387 8.83 22.37 6.52
N ASN A 388 7.60 22.78 6.19
CA ASN A 388 6.56 22.97 7.19
C ASN A 388 6.18 21.59 7.75
N LEU A 389 6.55 21.32 9.00
CA LEU A 389 6.12 20.10 9.67
C LEU A 389 4.59 20.12 9.82
N MET A 390 3.99 18.96 9.61
CA MET A 390 2.55 18.70 9.75
C MET A 390 2.19 18.83 11.24
N PRO A 391 1.41 19.85 11.66
CA PRO A 391 1.10 20.05 13.07
C PRO A 391 0.25 18.90 13.65
N GLU A 392 -0.56 18.25 12.81
CA GLU A 392 -1.47 17.16 13.21
C GLU A 392 -0.83 15.77 13.20
N LEU A 393 0.46 15.66 12.82
CA LEU A 393 1.13 14.37 12.69
C LEU A 393 1.34 13.70 14.05
N THR A 394 0.56 12.66 14.33
CA THR A 394 0.64 11.84 15.54
C THR A 394 1.40 10.54 15.33
N PHE A 395 1.31 9.97 14.12
CA PHE A 395 1.97 8.72 13.75
C PHE A 395 2.87 8.90 12.53
N ILE A 396 4.14 8.51 12.64
CA ILE A 396 5.05 8.45 11.50
C ILE A 396 5.78 7.11 11.47
N SER A 397 5.71 6.45 10.33
CA SER A 397 6.38 5.18 10.11
C SER A 397 7.25 5.28 8.86
N ALA A 398 8.57 5.30 8.98
CA ALA A 398 9.47 5.46 7.82
C ALA A 398 10.84 4.81 8.07
N PRO A 399 11.66 4.59 7.02
CA PRO A 399 13.06 4.24 7.22
C PRO A 399 13.78 5.37 7.98
N LEU A 400 14.83 5.00 8.72
CA LEU A 400 15.49 5.93 9.64
C LEU A 400 16.06 7.18 8.97
N ASP A 401 16.60 7.05 7.76
CA ASP A 401 17.11 8.18 6.98
C ASP A 401 15.99 9.16 6.61
N TRP A 402 14.81 8.65 6.23
CA TRP A 402 13.62 9.46 5.99
C TRP A 402 13.12 10.16 7.25
N LEU A 403 13.08 9.47 8.39
CA LEU A 403 12.69 10.09 9.66
C LEU A 403 13.60 11.26 10.02
N LEU A 404 14.92 11.09 9.91
CA LEU A 404 15.87 12.18 10.16
C LEU A 404 15.67 13.34 9.17
N LYS A 405 15.46 13.06 7.89
CA LYS A 405 15.23 14.08 6.85
C LYS A 405 13.92 14.85 7.10
N ILE A 406 12.85 14.16 7.48
CA ILE A 406 11.54 14.76 7.76
C ILE A 406 11.59 15.62 9.03
N LEU A 407 12.16 15.10 10.12
CA LEU A 407 12.16 15.77 11.43
C LEU A 407 13.18 16.92 11.55
N ARG A 408 14.08 17.08 10.58
CA ARG A 408 15.03 18.22 10.52
C ARG A 408 14.39 19.58 10.23
N GLY A 409 13.13 19.64 9.79
CA GLY A 409 12.44 20.91 9.53
C GLY A 409 12.45 21.87 10.73
N ASN A 410 12.59 23.17 10.46
CA ASN A 410 12.79 24.21 11.48
C ASN A 410 11.49 24.85 12.04
N GLN A 411 10.31 24.31 11.72
CA GLN A 411 9.05 24.97 12.07
C GLN A 411 8.04 24.03 12.71
N LYS A 412 7.26 24.58 13.67
CA LYS A 412 6.13 24.01 14.43
C LYS A 412 6.28 22.55 14.91
N ARG A 413 6.13 22.38 16.23
CA ARG A 413 6.21 21.10 16.92
C ARG A 413 5.09 20.16 16.46
N PRO A 414 5.38 19.02 15.80
CA PRO A 414 4.35 18.05 15.46
C PRO A 414 3.86 17.36 16.75
N ALA A 415 2.59 16.99 16.78
CA ALA A 415 1.98 16.27 17.90
C ALA A 415 2.32 14.76 17.89
N LEU A 416 3.60 14.41 17.66
CA LEU A 416 4.03 13.03 17.52
C LEU A 416 3.76 12.24 18.81
N GLU A 417 3.09 11.11 18.67
CA GLU A 417 2.81 10.14 19.73
C GLU A 417 3.56 8.83 19.46
N HIS A 418 3.66 8.44 18.18
CA HIS A 418 4.24 7.16 17.77
C HIS A 418 5.12 7.31 16.53
N ILE A 419 6.37 6.89 16.66
CA ILE A 419 7.36 6.78 15.60
C ILE A 419 7.63 5.31 15.36
N GLN A 420 7.61 4.87 14.11
CA GLN A 420 7.92 3.51 13.71
C GLN A 420 9.06 3.50 12.69
N ILE A 421 10.21 2.98 13.09
CA ILE A 421 11.38 2.83 12.25
C ILE A 421 11.22 1.56 11.43
N GLN A 422 11.16 1.73 10.11
CA GLN A 422 11.03 0.63 9.17
C GLN A 422 12.37 0.23 8.57
N PRO A 423 12.55 -1.05 8.17
CA PRO A 423 13.74 -1.48 7.46
C PRO A 423 13.69 -0.94 6.03
N LEU A 424 14.81 -0.48 5.49
CA LEU A 424 14.89 0.05 4.12
C LEU A 424 14.68 -1.07 3.09
N MET A 425 15.27 -2.24 3.36
CA MET A 425 15.22 -3.43 2.51
C MET A 425 15.04 -4.68 3.38
N SER A 426 14.20 -5.63 2.94
CA SER A 426 13.95 -6.87 3.69
C SER A 426 15.18 -7.78 3.81
N HIS A 427 16.19 -7.64 2.93
CA HIS A 427 17.36 -8.49 2.86
C HIS A 427 18.64 -7.87 3.45
N LEU A 428 18.62 -6.61 3.92
CA LEU A 428 19.79 -5.89 4.45
C LEU A 428 19.67 -5.63 5.96
N VAL A 429 19.19 -6.64 6.70
CA VAL A 429 18.95 -6.58 8.14
C VAL A 429 20.19 -6.07 8.90
N TRP A 430 21.38 -6.56 8.55
CA TRP A 430 22.65 -6.25 9.25
C TRP A 430 23.15 -4.81 9.11
N VAL A 431 23.09 -4.24 7.91
CA VAL A 431 23.58 -2.87 7.62
C VAL A 431 22.71 -1.83 8.36
N HIS A 432 21.48 -2.20 8.71
CA HIS A 432 20.61 -1.37 9.51
C HIS A 432 21.05 -1.24 10.97
N PHE A 433 21.65 -2.26 11.58
CA PHE A 433 21.96 -2.19 13.02
C PHE A 433 22.97 -1.12 13.37
N GLU A 434 24.08 -1.07 12.63
CA GLU A 434 25.11 -0.06 12.84
C GLU A 434 24.62 1.33 12.41
N ALA A 435 23.88 1.43 11.32
CA ALA A 435 23.27 2.70 10.93
C ALA A 435 22.28 3.19 11.99
N ILE A 436 21.47 2.31 12.56
CA ILE A 436 20.48 2.66 13.59
C ILE A 436 21.17 3.03 14.89
N SER A 437 22.17 2.27 15.36
CA SER A 437 22.87 2.61 16.61
C SER A 437 23.48 4.00 16.57
N ILE A 438 23.92 4.42 15.40
CA ILE A 438 24.54 5.72 15.22
C ILE A 438 23.52 6.85 14.95
N ALA A 439 22.45 6.58 14.20
CA ALA A 439 21.45 7.56 13.84
C ALA A 439 20.36 7.78 14.90
N LEU A 440 20.07 6.76 15.71
CA LEU A 440 19.01 6.80 16.73
C LEU A 440 19.24 7.88 17.80
N PRO A 441 20.45 8.09 18.35
CA PRO A 441 20.70 9.19 19.28
C PRO A 441 20.36 10.56 18.67
N GLY A 442 20.71 10.77 17.40
CA GLY A 442 20.39 12.00 16.67
C GLY A 442 18.88 12.16 16.45
N LEU A 443 18.18 11.06 16.17
CA LEU A 443 16.72 11.03 16.08
C LEU A 443 16.07 11.40 17.42
N ILE A 444 16.46 10.75 18.52
CA ILE A 444 15.91 11.00 19.86
C ILE A 444 16.17 12.44 20.28
N ARG A 445 17.38 12.95 20.07
CA ARG A 445 17.71 14.36 20.31
C ARG A 445 16.75 15.27 19.55
N ARG A 446 16.54 14.99 18.25
CA ARG A 446 15.68 15.83 17.42
C ARG A 446 14.22 15.75 17.84
N ILE A 447 13.72 14.57 18.21
CA ILE A 447 12.39 14.38 18.81
C ILE A 447 12.29 15.28 20.04
N ASN A 448 13.23 15.20 20.99
CA ASN A 448 13.21 16.03 22.19
C ASN A 448 13.20 17.55 21.89
N GLU A 449 13.85 17.98 20.81
CA GLU A 449 13.81 19.38 20.37
C GLU A 449 12.44 19.81 19.83
N ILE A 450 11.73 18.92 19.12
CA ILE A 450 10.52 19.23 18.35
C ILE A 450 9.20 18.80 18.98
N SER A 451 9.13 17.80 19.87
CA SER A 451 7.83 17.31 20.36
C SER A 451 7.33 18.03 21.62
N ASN A 452 6.02 17.97 21.82
CA ASN A 452 5.32 18.35 23.06
C ASN A 452 5.76 17.46 24.23
N PRO A 453 5.48 17.82 25.50
CA PRO A 453 5.93 17.05 26.68
C PRO A 453 5.40 15.60 26.78
N ASN A 454 4.59 15.13 25.84
CA ASN A 454 4.04 13.79 25.84
C ASN A 454 5.12 12.75 25.48
N PRO A 455 5.17 11.59 26.14
CA PRO A 455 6.11 10.53 25.79
C PRO A 455 5.86 10.06 24.35
N VAL A 456 6.95 9.89 23.59
CA VAL A 456 6.89 9.36 22.21
C VAL A 456 7.27 7.89 22.26
N MET A 457 6.41 7.05 21.70
CA MET A 457 6.70 5.63 21.49
C MET A 457 7.52 5.48 20.22
N ILE A 458 8.75 4.96 20.31
CA ILE A 458 9.59 4.64 19.16
C ILE A 458 9.58 3.12 18.99
N SER A 459 8.97 2.63 17.92
CA SER A 459 8.91 1.22 17.59
C SER A 459 9.84 0.88 16.42
N PHE A 460 10.41 -0.32 16.40
CA PHE A 460 11.23 -0.83 15.30
C PHE A 460 10.52 -2.03 14.71
N LEU A 461 10.24 -1.97 13.42
CA LEU A 461 9.71 -3.11 12.69
C LEU A 461 10.88 -3.87 12.08
N THR A 462 11.08 -5.12 12.47
CA THR A 462 12.01 -6.00 11.75
C THR A 462 11.29 -6.77 10.64
N PRO A 463 11.99 -7.25 9.60
CA PRO A 463 11.39 -8.12 8.59
C PRO A 463 10.80 -9.41 9.17
N GLU A 464 11.35 -9.89 10.30
CA GLU A 464 11.08 -11.20 10.90
C GLU A 464 10.11 -11.15 12.10
N LYS A 465 9.23 -10.13 12.15
CA LYS A 465 8.17 -9.95 13.18
C LYS A 465 8.65 -9.60 14.60
N TYR A 466 9.92 -9.32 14.84
CA TYR A 466 10.33 -8.66 16.09
C TYR A 466 9.83 -7.22 16.11
N SER A 467 9.22 -6.82 17.23
CA SER A 467 8.90 -5.43 17.51
C SER A 467 9.62 -4.97 18.76
N PHE A 468 10.49 -4.00 18.59
CA PHE A 468 11.13 -3.29 19.69
C PHE A 468 10.37 -2.00 19.90
N GLN A 469 10.10 -1.63 21.14
CA GLN A 469 9.45 -0.37 21.51
C GLN A 469 10.31 0.31 22.57
N ILE A 470 10.61 1.58 22.35
CA ILE A 470 11.31 2.44 23.29
C ILE A 470 10.32 3.53 23.65
N ILE A 471 10.01 3.66 24.93
CA ILE A 471 9.19 4.74 25.44
C ILE A 471 10.16 5.75 26.06
N THR A 472 10.36 6.86 25.36
CA THR A 472 11.22 7.94 25.83
C THR A 472 10.34 9.06 26.38
N PRO A 473 10.42 9.41 27.67
CA PRO A 473 9.94 10.72 28.10
C PRO A 473 10.80 11.79 27.42
N ILE A 474 10.20 12.89 27.00
CA ILE A 474 10.96 14.02 26.51
C ILE A 474 11.47 14.79 27.73
N ILE A 475 12.74 14.58 28.07
CA ILE A 475 13.42 15.35 29.10
C ILE A 475 14.29 16.36 28.39
N TYR A 476 14.01 17.65 28.57
CA TYR A 476 14.87 18.75 28.14
C TYR A 476 16.02 18.89 29.14
N PRO A 477 17.28 18.55 28.79
CA PRO A 477 18.40 18.99 29.59
C PRO A 477 18.84 20.31 28.96
N THR A 478 18.35 21.42 29.49
CA THR A 478 18.86 22.77 29.18
C THR A 478 20.37 22.89 29.38
N CYS A 479 20.98 21.96 30.13
CA CYS A 479 22.41 21.85 30.40
C CYS A 479 23.30 21.37 29.24
N PHE A 480 22.77 20.82 28.13
CA PHE A 480 23.62 20.44 26.97
C PHE A 480 23.80 21.55 25.93
N ALA A 481 23.00 22.63 25.98
CA ALA A 481 23.06 23.71 24.98
C ALA A 481 24.36 24.55 25.07
N SER A 482 25.09 24.50 26.18
CA SER A 482 26.24 25.38 26.44
C SER A 482 27.62 24.79 26.10
N GLN A 483 27.71 23.58 25.53
CA GLN A 483 29.00 22.90 25.32
C GLN A 483 29.43 22.71 23.85
N PHE A 484 28.69 23.20 22.86
CA PHE A 484 28.98 22.88 21.45
C PHE A 484 28.96 24.12 20.54
N THR A 485 30.12 24.44 19.96
CA THR A 485 30.26 25.44 18.88
C THR A 485 30.19 24.77 17.50
N PRO A 486 29.50 25.35 16.51
CA PRO A 486 29.36 24.79 15.15
C PRO A 486 30.67 24.59 14.38
N THR A 487 31.76 25.21 14.81
CA THR A 487 33.06 25.25 14.12
C THR A 487 33.80 23.91 14.08
N ASP A 488 33.51 22.96 14.98
CA ASP A 488 34.23 21.68 15.04
C ASP A 488 33.79 20.65 13.97
N LEU A 489 32.89 21.05 13.07
CA LEU A 489 32.26 20.19 12.06
C LEU A 489 32.79 20.38 10.63
N GLU A 490 33.53 21.46 10.34
CA GLU A 490 33.84 21.85 8.95
C GLU A 490 35.28 21.56 8.47
N GLU A 491 36.26 21.26 9.33
CA GLU A 491 37.70 21.35 8.94
C GLU A 491 38.42 20.07 8.43
N GLU A 492 37.83 18.87 8.43
CA GLU A 492 38.59 17.66 8.00
C GLU A 492 37.76 16.67 7.18
N VAL A 493 37.60 16.88 5.86
CA VAL A 493 37.51 15.76 4.88
C VAL A 493 37.89 16.25 3.47
N SER A 494 39.13 16.05 3.06
CA SER A 494 39.58 16.12 1.67
C SER A 494 40.24 14.80 1.26
N SER A 495 39.44 13.80 0.89
CA SER A 495 39.96 12.56 0.25
C SER A 495 38.92 11.97 -0.70
N PRO A 496 39.26 11.71 -1.99
CA PRO A 496 38.31 11.26 -2.99
C PRO A 496 38.52 9.79 -3.38
N TYR A 497 37.93 8.83 -2.66
CA TYR A 497 37.67 7.47 -3.19
C TYR A 497 36.43 6.86 -2.50
N ILE A 498 35.42 6.46 -3.27
CA ILE A 498 34.10 6.00 -2.81
C ILE A 498 33.79 4.60 -3.39
N THR A 499 33.45 3.66 -2.50
CA THR A 499 32.57 2.50 -2.73
C THR A 499 31.14 2.83 -2.26
N PRO A 500 30.09 2.08 -2.63
CA PRO A 500 28.68 2.52 -2.50
C PRO A 500 28.13 2.70 -1.07
N PHE A 501 28.93 2.46 -0.03
CA PHE A 501 28.69 2.90 1.35
C PHE A 501 30.06 3.26 1.94
N GLY A 502 30.39 4.55 1.93
CA GLY A 502 31.76 5.02 2.15
C GLY A 502 32.16 5.04 3.62
N ILE A 503 33.38 4.59 3.92
CA ILE A 503 34.05 4.70 5.24
C ILE A 503 33.95 6.13 5.83
N ALA A 504 33.91 7.16 4.97
CA ALA A 504 33.72 8.55 5.38
C ALA A 504 32.37 8.81 6.07
N ASP A 505 31.29 8.16 5.62
CA ASP A 505 29.99 8.27 6.26
C ASP A 505 30.02 7.58 7.63
N ALA A 506 30.63 6.38 7.72
CA ALA A 506 30.80 5.67 8.99
C ALA A 506 31.59 6.49 10.04
N TYR A 507 32.65 7.21 9.63
CA TYR A 507 33.39 8.11 10.52
C TYR A 507 32.57 9.30 11.00
N ARG A 508 31.82 9.96 10.11
CA ARG A 508 30.93 11.08 10.48
C ARG A 508 29.85 10.64 11.46
N TRP A 509 29.25 9.49 11.18
CA TRP A 509 28.32 8.82 12.06
C TRP A 509 28.95 8.55 13.43
N LYS A 510 30.14 7.94 13.49
CA LYS A 510 30.84 7.64 14.76
C LYS A 510 31.08 8.88 15.63
N LYS A 511 31.41 10.04 15.03
CA LYS A 511 31.56 11.31 15.77
C LYS A 511 30.21 11.79 16.34
N TYR A 512 29.14 11.70 15.56
CA TYR A 512 27.77 12.01 16.00
C TYR A 512 27.28 11.08 17.12
N TYR A 513 27.61 9.78 17.04
CA TYR A 513 27.30 8.80 18.07
C TYR A 513 27.93 9.18 19.41
N ASN A 514 29.23 9.47 19.41
CA ASN A 514 29.95 9.82 20.63
C ASN A 514 29.43 11.12 21.28
N THR A 515 28.99 12.08 20.48
CA THR A 515 28.40 13.34 20.98
C THR A 515 26.96 13.21 21.44
N SER A 516 26.26 12.15 21.03
CA SER A 516 24.83 11.96 21.31
C SER A 516 24.55 10.84 22.31
N ARG A 517 25.57 10.10 22.77
CA ARG A 517 25.44 8.96 23.70
C ARG A 517 24.70 9.33 24.98
N GLY A 518 24.95 10.51 25.54
CA GLY A 518 24.26 10.99 26.74
C GLY A 518 22.74 11.18 26.57
N VAL A 519 22.22 11.21 25.34
CA VAL A 519 20.78 11.26 25.07
C VAL A 519 20.10 9.91 25.36
N LEU A 520 20.84 8.80 25.21
CA LEU A 520 20.32 7.45 25.45
C LEU A 520 20.10 7.18 26.94
N ASP A 521 20.77 7.93 27.82
CA ASP A 521 20.63 7.83 29.28
C ASP A 521 19.23 8.26 29.77
N PHE A 522 18.45 8.94 28.92
CA PHE A 522 17.09 9.41 29.25
C PHE A 522 15.98 8.43 28.86
N VAL A 523 16.32 7.30 28.23
CA VAL A 523 15.37 6.25 27.88
C VAL A 523 14.86 5.57 29.16
N GLN A 524 13.57 5.70 29.46
CA GLN A 524 12.99 5.15 30.69
C GLN A 524 12.57 3.68 30.54
N GLU A 525 11.86 3.36 29.47
CA GLU A 525 11.32 2.02 29.27
C GLU A 525 11.68 1.50 27.88
N VAL A 526 12.23 0.29 27.84
CA VAL A 526 12.43 -0.47 26.62
C VAL A 526 11.57 -1.72 26.73
N LYS A 527 10.63 -1.86 25.80
CA LYS A 527 9.78 -3.03 25.66
C LYS A 527 10.19 -3.83 24.43
N VAL A 528 10.54 -5.08 24.61
CA VAL A 528 10.93 -6.00 23.53
C VAL A 528 9.87 -7.08 23.41
N THR A 529 9.23 -7.19 22.26
CA THR A 529 8.30 -8.28 21.95
C THR A 529 8.96 -9.22 20.96
N LEU A 530 9.18 -10.47 21.40
CA LEU A 530 9.73 -11.52 20.56
C LEU A 530 8.59 -12.40 20.00
N PRO A 531 8.65 -12.82 18.73
CA PRO A 531 7.66 -13.73 18.17
C PRO A 531 7.71 -15.10 18.86
N ALA A 532 6.57 -15.79 18.92
CA ALA A 532 6.47 -17.11 19.55
C ALA A 532 7.26 -18.22 18.82
N SER A 533 7.68 -17.97 17.58
CA SER A 533 8.30 -18.96 16.69
C SER A 533 9.83 -18.90 16.65
N VAL A 534 10.50 -18.24 17.60
CA VAL A 534 11.98 -18.08 17.64
C VAL A 534 12.66 -19.28 18.32
N GLU A 535 12.01 -20.44 18.26
CA GLU A 535 12.57 -21.68 18.73
C GLU A 535 13.49 -22.23 17.62
N SER A 536 14.76 -21.81 17.63
CA SER A 536 15.95 -22.62 17.27
C SER A 536 16.95 -22.11 16.23
N GLU A 537 16.70 -21.14 15.35
CA GLU A 537 17.53 -21.11 14.13
C GLU A 537 18.79 -20.23 14.07
N THR A 538 19.01 -19.14 14.82
CA THR A 538 20.35 -18.50 14.81
C THR A 538 20.75 -17.77 16.10
N GLY A 539 21.93 -18.05 16.65
CA GLY A 539 22.54 -17.24 17.75
C GLY A 539 22.87 -15.79 17.35
N ILE A 540 22.68 -15.48 16.07
CA ILE A 540 22.84 -14.17 15.45
C ILE A 540 21.78 -13.18 15.94
N GLU A 541 20.51 -13.58 16.00
CA GLU A 541 19.40 -12.70 16.36
C GLU A 541 19.46 -12.32 17.84
N GLN A 542 19.86 -13.27 18.70
CA GLN A 542 20.11 -13.03 20.12
C GLN A 542 21.27 -12.05 20.35
N LYS A 543 22.36 -12.18 19.58
CA LYS A 543 23.50 -11.25 19.66
C LYS A 543 23.10 -9.84 19.22
N LEU A 544 22.32 -9.71 18.15
CA LEU A 544 21.80 -8.42 17.68
C LEU A 544 20.89 -7.75 18.70
N LEU A 545 19.99 -8.52 19.32
CA LEU A 545 19.14 -8.05 20.43
C LEU A 545 19.99 -7.52 21.61
N LEU A 546 21.07 -8.21 21.97
CA LEU A 546 21.97 -7.72 23.02
C LEU A 546 22.71 -6.46 22.63
N ASP A 547 23.27 -6.43 21.43
CA ASP A 547 24.00 -5.26 20.95
C ASP A 547 23.08 -4.03 20.91
N TRP A 548 21.78 -4.22 20.69
CA TRP A 548 20.74 -3.22 20.88
C TRP A 548 20.54 -2.79 22.33
N ILE A 549 20.32 -3.73 23.25
CA ILE A 549 20.11 -3.42 24.68
C ILE A 549 21.33 -2.67 25.24
N ARG A 550 22.54 -3.05 24.79
CA ARG A 550 23.81 -2.40 25.17
C ARG A 550 23.91 -0.93 24.75
N LEU A 551 23.12 -0.47 23.78
CA LEU A 551 23.06 0.95 23.42
C LEU A 551 22.45 1.80 24.54
N PHE A 552 21.70 1.20 25.46
CA PHE A 552 20.97 1.91 26.52
C PHE A 552 21.52 1.52 27.90
N PRO A 553 22.65 2.10 28.33
CA PRO A 553 23.30 1.71 29.58
C PRO A 553 22.48 2.01 30.85
N PHE A 554 21.47 2.89 30.77
CA PHE A 554 20.67 3.34 31.93
C PHE A 554 19.17 3.11 31.77
N ILE A 555 18.75 1.98 31.20
CA ILE A 555 17.32 1.61 31.14
C ILE A 555 16.76 1.49 32.56
N LYS A 556 15.69 2.23 32.89
CA LYS A 556 14.98 2.08 34.17
C LYS A 556 14.10 0.85 34.21
N ARG A 557 13.47 0.51 33.08
CA ARG A 557 12.55 -0.63 32.95
C ARG A 557 12.75 -1.34 31.62
N LEU A 558 13.06 -2.63 31.69
CA LEU A 558 13.16 -3.53 30.53
C LEU A 558 12.02 -4.55 30.63
N ASP A 559 11.04 -4.44 29.73
CA ASP A 559 9.92 -5.37 29.63
C ASP A 559 10.15 -6.28 28.42
N ILE A 560 10.36 -7.57 28.65
CA ILE A 560 10.58 -8.55 27.58
C ILE A 560 9.37 -9.49 27.56
N SER A 561 8.52 -9.38 26.54
CA SER A 561 7.36 -10.24 26.35
C SER A 561 7.65 -11.32 25.31
N THR A 562 7.66 -12.58 25.74
CA THR A 562 8.00 -13.76 24.92
C THR A 562 7.16 -14.98 25.34
N ASN A 563 7.20 -16.07 24.57
CA ASN A 563 6.66 -17.36 25.00
C ASN A 563 7.41 -17.83 26.27
N PRO A 564 6.74 -18.32 27.34
CA PRO A 564 7.39 -18.80 28.56
C PRO A 564 8.61 -19.73 28.35
N GLU A 565 8.61 -20.57 27.30
CA GLU A 565 9.76 -21.44 26.99
C GLU A 565 11.00 -20.67 26.53
N SER A 566 10.81 -19.55 25.83
CA SER A 566 11.90 -18.64 25.42
C SER A 566 12.44 -17.79 26.58
N MET A 567 11.64 -17.57 27.64
CA MET A 567 12.06 -16.80 28.81
C MET A 567 13.20 -17.46 29.58
N GLU A 568 13.22 -18.79 29.68
CA GLU A 568 14.30 -19.52 30.38
C GLU A 568 15.64 -19.32 29.66
N SER A 569 15.64 -19.40 28.33
CA SER A 569 16.82 -19.19 27.49
C SER A 569 17.35 -17.75 27.60
N ILE A 570 16.45 -16.75 27.59
CA ILE A 570 16.80 -15.35 27.74
C ILE A 570 17.34 -15.07 29.14
N LYS A 571 16.75 -15.67 30.17
CA LYS A 571 17.18 -15.51 31.56
C LYS A 571 18.58 -16.10 31.78
N ILE A 572 18.82 -17.35 31.38
CA ILE A 572 20.14 -18.00 31.48
C ILE A 572 21.22 -17.16 30.79
N PHE A 573 20.86 -16.55 29.66
CA PHE A 573 21.75 -15.73 28.85
C PHE A 573 22.01 -14.34 29.44
N LEU A 574 21.01 -13.70 30.04
CA LEU A 574 21.16 -12.45 30.79
C LEU A 574 21.95 -12.66 32.09
N ASP A 575 21.76 -13.80 32.75
CA ASP A 575 22.51 -14.18 33.95
C ASP A 575 23.99 -14.40 33.65
N THR A 576 24.35 -14.93 32.47
CA THR A 576 25.75 -15.01 32.01
C THR A 576 26.37 -13.62 31.81
N LEU A 577 25.60 -12.63 31.35
CA LEU A 577 26.08 -11.24 31.17
C LEU A 577 26.30 -10.49 32.49
N SER A 578 25.58 -10.85 33.57
CA SER A 578 25.75 -10.23 34.88
C SER A 578 27.15 -10.40 35.49
N THR A 579 27.92 -11.37 34.99
CA THR A 579 29.28 -11.68 35.44
C THR A 579 30.37 -10.81 34.80
N SER A 580 30.04 -10.04 33.75
CA SER A 580 30.96 -9.13 33.06
C SER A 580 30.30 -7.76 32.83
N GLU A 581 30.82 -6.72 33.48
CA GLU A 581 30.52 -5.28 33.26
C GLU A 581 29.08 -4.77 33.50
N PHE A 582 28.07 -5.61 33.77
CA PHE A 582 26.66 -5.18 33.84
C PHE A 582 25.86 -5.71 35.04
N SER A 583 26.39 -5.62 36.27
CA SER A 583 25.67 -6.02 37.49
C SER A 583 24.33 -5.30 37.73
N TYR A 584 24.12 -4.13 37.11
CA TYR A 584 22.86 -3.37 37.21
C TYR A 584 21.70 -4.00 36.42
N LEU A 585 21.95 -4.62 35.27
CA LEU A 585 20.89 -5.17 34.41
C LEU A 585 20.19 -6.39 35.03
N SER A 586 20.90 -7.18 35.85
CA SER A 586 20.27 -8.31 36.57
C SER A 586 19.23 -7.82 37.59
N SER A 587 19.49 -6.70 38.27
CA SER A 587 18.54 -6.12 39.23
C SER A 587 17.26 -5.60 38.57
N VAL A 588 17.36 -4.97 37.39
CA VAL A 588 16.20 -4.45 36.63
C VAL A 588 15.35 -5.58 36.04
N PHE A 589 15.96 -6.69 35.62
CA PHE A 589 15.27 -7.83 35.03
C PHE A 589 14.53 -8.69 36.07
N ILE A 590 15.08 -8.81 37.28
CA ILE A 590 14.45 -9.57 38.37
C ILE A 590 13.11 -8.95 38.77
N ASP A 591 12.99 -7.62 38.80
CA ASP A 591 11.75 -6.94 39.18
C ASP A 591 10.61 -7.10 38.15
N SER A 592 10.90 -7.23 36.85
CA SER A 592 9.87 -7.41 35.81
C SER A 592 9.31 -8.86 35.76
N VAL A 593 10.16 -9.85 36.01
CA VAL A 593 9.77 -11.28 36.09
C VAL A 593 8.97 -11.58 37.37
N VAL A 594 9.29 -10.92 38.48
CA VAL A 594 8.54 -11.08 39.75
C VAL A 594 7.10 -10.58 39.61
N HIS A 595 6.82 -9.57 38.79
CA HIS A 595 5.47 -9.08 38.54
C HIS A 595 4.61 -10.00 37.68
N THR A 596 5.19 -10.74 36.72
CA THR A 596 4.47 -11.73 35.91
C THR A 596 4.15 -13.00 36.68
N LYS A 597 5.03 -13.44 37.61
CA LYS A 597 4.72 -14.58 38.51
C LYS A 597 3.73 -14.22 39.62
N ARG A 598 3.80 -13.02 40.21
CA ARG A 598 2.89 -12.62 41.31
C ARG A 598 1.43 -12.42 40.89
N SER A 599 1.12 -12.22 39.60
CA SER A 599 -0.28 -12.12 39.17
C SER A 599 -0.94 -13.48 38.89
N GLN A 600 -0.17 -14.57 38.81
CA GLN A 600 -0.70 -15.93 38.62
C GLN A 600 -0.85 -16.74 39.92
N ASP A 601 -0.06 -16.43 40.97
CA ASP A 601 -0.04 -17.22 42.23
C ASP A 601 -0.73 -16.54 43.42
N CYS A 602 -1.87 -15.88 43.22
CA CYS A 602 -2.71 -15.38 44.31
C CYS A 602 -4.19 -15.73 44.10
N GLN A 603 -4.49 -17.03 44.01
CA GLN A 603 -5.82 -17.54 44.35
C GLN A 603 -5.86 -17.89 45.84
N TRP A 604 -6.58 -17.07 46.59
CA TRP A 604 -6.95 -17.31 47.99
C TRP A 604 -7.73 -18.63 48.12
N GLN A 605 -7.24 -19.55 48.94
CA GLN A 605 -8.10 -20.58 49.54
C GLN A 605 -8.85 -19.98 50.75
N PRO A 606 -10.18 -20.19 50.87
CA PRO A 606 -10.89 -19.79 52.08
C PRO A 606 -10.74 -20.88 53.15
N ALA A 607 -10.33 -20.48 54.35
CA ALA A 607 -10.45 -21.29 55.55
C ALA A 607 -11.89 -21.20 56.08
N LEU A 608 -12.55 -22.36 56.17
CA LEU A 608 -13.70 -22.62 57.04
C LEU A 608 -13.54 -24.05 57.57
N GLY A 609 -13.42 -24.18 58.90
CA GLY A 609 -13.26 -25.45 59.61
C GLY A 609 -12.22 -25.37 60.70
#